data_AF-A0A931W1V8-F1
#
_entry.id   AF-A0A931W1V8-F1
#
_cell.length_a   1.000
_cell.length_b   1.000
_cell.length_c   1.000
_cell.angle_alpha   90.00
_cell.angle_beta   90.00
_cell.angle_gamma   90.00
#
_symmetry.space_group_name_H-M   'P 1'
#
loop_
_entity.id
_entity.type
_entity.pdbx_description
1 polymer ?
#
loop_
_entity_poly.entity_id
_entity_poly.type
_entity_poly.pdbx_seq_one_letter_code
_entity_poly.pdbx_strand_id
1 'polypeptide(L)'
;MYGWTGTLLRVDLSSGRIEKEPPDRELGASYIGGREINARILYDGHRPDIDPQRFEQMLTEYYRMRGWDVKTAPPAGPPWRGWACGT
;
A
#
# COMPACT_ATOMS: atom_id res chain seq x y z
N MET A 1 -5.79 -22.58 10.85
CA MET A 1 -6.57 -21.43 10.33
C MET A 1 -6.95 -21.76 8.89
N TYR A 2 -8.24 -21.94 8.59
CA TYR A 2 -8.74 -22.44 7.28
C TYR A 2 -9.12 -21.33 6.28
N GLY A 3 -8.38 -20.21 6.29
CA GLY A 3 -8.66 -19.04 5.42
C GLY A 3 -7.44 -18.50 4.68
N TRP A 4 -6.27 -19.12 4.87
CA TRP A 4 -5.02 -18.66 4.30
C TRP A 4 -4.43 -19.78 3.44
N THR A 5 -4.10 -19.50 2.18
CA THR A 5 -3.49 -20.48 1.26
C THR A 5 -2.05 -20.82 1.65
N GLY A 6 -1.49 -20.14 2.67
CA GLY A 6 -0.17 -20.43 3.22
C GLY A 6 0.97 -20.19 2.23
N THR A 7 0.75 -19.35 1.21
CA THR A 7 1.76 -19.02 0.20
C THR A 7 1.74 -17.51 -0.08
N LEU A 8 2.90 -16.87 0.04
CA LEU A 8 3.18 -15.51 -0.40
C LEU A 8 3.92 -15.56 -1.74
N LEU A 9 3.47 -14.76 -2.71
CA LEU A 9 4.17 -14.59 -3.98
C LEU A 9 4.99 -13.31 -3.94
N ARG A 10 6.30 -13.43 -4.11
CA ARG A 10 7.19 -12.29 -4.34
C ARG A 10 7.49 -12.18 -5.82
N VAL A 11 7.15 -11.04 -6.41
CA VAL A 11 7.36 -10.75 -7.83
C VAL A 11 8.29 -9.55 -7.95
N ASP A 12 9.44 -9.75 -8.57
CA ASP A 12 10.34 -8.67 -8.97
C ASP A 12 10.05 -8.30 -10.42
N LEU A 13 9.48 -7.12 -10.62
CA LEU A 13 9.11 -6.60 -11.94
C LEU A 13 10.32 -6.17 -12.78
N SER A 14 11.49 -5.97 -12.16
CA SER A 14 12.71 -5.54 -12.87
C SER A 14 13.39 -6.73 -13.55
N SER A 15 13.46 -7.86 -12.85
CA SER A 15 14.07 -9.10 -13.37
C SER A 15 13.04 -10.09 -13.93
N GLY A 16 11.75 -9.88 -13.68
CA GLY A 16 10.68 -10.83 -14.01
C GLY A 16 10.65 -12.06 -13.11
N ARG A 17 11.41 -12.07 -12.00
CA ARG A 17 11.53 -13.20 -11.08
C ARG A 17 10.27 -13.35 -10.23
N ILE A 18 9.80 -14.59 -10.06
CA ILE A 18 8.64 -14.95 -9.26
C ILE A 18 9.04 -16.02 -8.26
N GLU A 19 8.83 -15.77 -6.97
CA GLU A 19 9.12 -16.70 -5.88
C GLU A 19 7.89 -16.99 -5.05
N LYS A 20 7.79 -18.25 -4.60
CA LYS A 20 6.75 -18.72 -3.68
C LYS A 20 7.39 -18.97 -2.33
N GLU A 21 6.97 -18.23 -1.33
CA GLU A 21 7.47 -18.37 0.04
C GLU A 21 6.31 -18.73 0.97
N PRO A 22 6.51 -19.64 1.94
CA PRO A 22 5.54 -19.76 3.02
C PRO A 22 5.57 -18.44 3.81
N PRO A 23 4.41 -17.83 4.07
CA PRO A 23 4.38 -16.64 4.89
C PRO A 23 4.77 -17.00 6.32
N ASP A 24 5.42 -16.05 6.99
CA ASP A 24 5.90 -16.26 8.35
C ASP A 24 4.75 -16.68 9.27
N ARG A 25 5.03 -17.68 10.11
CA ARG A 25 4.05 -18.32 11.01
C ARG A 25 3.51 -17.32 12.03
N GLU A 26 4.31 -16.33 12.42
CA GLU A 26 3.85 -15.24 13.28
C GLU A 26 2.87 -14.32 12.56
N LEU A 27 3.11 -14.02 11.29
CA LEU A 27 2.24 -13.18 10.46
C LEU A 27 0.84 -13.77 10.30
N GLY A 28 0.73 -15.08 10.17
CA GLY A 28 -0.55 -15.80 10.11
C GLY A 28 -1.25 -15.98 11.46
N ALA A 29 -0.53 -15.81 12.57
CA ALA A 29 -1.08 -15.93 13.93
C ALA A 29 -1.48 -14.57 14.52
N SER A 30 -0.75 -13.52 14.19
CA SER A 30 -0.92 -12.17 14.73
C SER A 30 -1.95 -11.32 13.98
N TYR A 31 -2.34 -11.70 12.77
CA TYR A 31 -3.21 -10.91 11.91
C TYR A 31 -4.33 -11.75 11.28
N ILE A 32 -5.53 -11.17 11.18
CA ILE A 32 -6.73 -11.85 10.65
C ILE A 32 -6.60 -12.12 9.14
N GLY A 33 -5.86 -11.29 8.40
CA GLY A 33 -5.63 -11.46 6.97
C GLY A 33 -5.48 -10.13 6.24
N GLY A 34 -5.52 -10.17 4.90
CA GLY A 34 -5.77 -9.01 4.04
C GLY A 34 -4.99 -7.73 4.39
N ARG A 35 -5.72 -6.71 4.85
CA ARG A 35 -5.22 -5.35 5.04
C ARG A 35 -4.09 -5.28 6.06
N GLU A 36 -4.22 -5.99 7.17
CA GLU A 36 -3.27 -5.94 8.27
C GLU A 36 -1.95 -6.61 7.88
N ILE A 37 -2.03 -7.74 7.18
CA ILE A 37 -0.87 -8.45 6.63
C ILE A 37 -0.16 -7.60 5.59
N ASN A 38 -0.91 -6.98 4.69
CA ASN A 38 -0.35 -6.08 3.68
C ASN A 38 0.39 -4.90 4.34
N ALA A 39 -0.20 -4.27 5.36
CA ALA A 39 0.44 -3.17 6.08
C ALA A 39 1.73 -3.62 6.77
N ARG A 40 1.75 -4.81 7.39
CA ARG A 40 2.94 -5.36 8.05
C ARG A 40 4.06 -5.67 7.06
N ILE A 41 3.74 -6.35 5.95
CA ILE A 41 4.70 -6.66 4.89
C ILE A 41 5.30 -5.36 4.31
N LEU A 42 4.47 -4.33 4.14
CA LEU A 42 4.92 -3.04 3.61
C LEU A 42 5.86 -2.32 4.59
N TYR A 43 5.56 -2.35 5.88
CA TYR A 43 6.39 -1.77 6.93
C TYR A 43 7.73 -2.50 7.11
N ASP A 44 7.73 -3.83 7.05
CA ASP A 44 8.93 -4.65 7.24
C ASP A 44 9.81 -4.70 5.99
N GLY A 45 9.21 -4.84 4.80
CA GLY A 45 9.92 -4.97 3.52
C GLY A 45 10.42 -3.64 2.95
N HIS A 46 9.81 -2.54 3.38
CA HIS A 46 10.23 -1.19 3.03
C HIS A 46 10.24 -0.35 4.30
N ARG A 47 11.45 -0.15 4.84
CA ARG A 47 11.78 1.10 5.55
C ARG A 47 12.37 2.03 4.51
N PRO A 48 11.55 2.72 3.70
CA PRO A 48 12.13 3.66 2.78
C PRO A 48 12.66 4.81 3.64
N ASP A 49 13.97 5.05 3.56
CA ASP A 49 14.55 6.32 3.96
C ASP A 49 14.09 7.34 2.90
N ILE A 50 12.78 7.60 2.88
CA ILE A 50 12.18 8.59 1.99
C ILE A 50 12.57 9.93 2.59
N ASP A 51 13.43 10.62 1.87
CA ASP A 51 13.69 12.03 2.09
C ASP A 51 12.34 12.78 2.08
N PRO A 52 11.96 13.43 3.19
CA PRO A 52 10.70 14.17 3.29
C PRO A 52 10.55 15.20 2.17
N GLN A 53 11.64 15.81 1.71
CA GLN A 53 11.58 16.82 0.67
C GLN A 53 11.24 16.22 -0.69
N ARG A 54 11.82 15.06 -1.02
CA ARG A 54 11.46 14.28 -2.21
C ARG A 54 10.01 13.82 -2.18
N PHE A 55 9.48 13.43 -1.02
CA PHE A 55 8.08 13.05 -0.87
C PHE A 55 7.11 14.20 -1.18
N GLU A 56 7.39 15.40 -0.65
CA GLU A 56 6.60 16.60 -0.94
C GLU A 56 6.60 16.97 -2.43
N GLN A 57 7.74 16.81 -3.11
CA GLN A 57 7.84 17.02 -4.55
C GLN A 57 6.97 16.02 -5.34
N MET A 58 6.98 14.74 -4.94
CA MET A 58 6.14 13.71 -5.55
C MET A 58 4.65 13.99 -5.34
N LEU A 59 4.25 14.42 -4.13
CA LEU A 59 2.85 14.81 -3.85
C LEU A 59 2.42 16.02 -4.68
N THR A 60 3.29 17.03 -4.79
CA THR A 60 3.05 18.23 -5.59
C THR A 60 2.78 17.86 -7.06
N GLU A 61 3.61 16.98 -7.63
CA GLU A 61 3.44 16.53 -9.01
C GLU A 61 2.18 15.69 -9.19
N TYR A 62 1.89 14.79 -8.25
CA TYR A 62 0.64 14.03 -8.24
C TYR A 62 -0.60 14.94 -8.23
N TYR A 63 -0.63 15.95 -7.38
CA TYR A 63 -1.76 16.89 -7.33
C TYR A 63 -1.89 17.72 -8.60
N ARG A 64 -0.76 18.19 -9.17
CA ARG A 64 -0.75 18.85 -10.47
C ARG A 64 -1.36 17.99 -11.58
N MET A 65 -0.93 16.72 -11.69
CA MET A 65 -1.46 15.79 -12.70
C MET A 65 -2.97 15.54 -12.54
N ARG A 66 -3.49 15.65 -11.31
CA ARG A 66 -4.92 15.49 -11.01
C ARG A 66 -5.72 16.78 -11.11
N GLY A 67 -5.08 17.89 -11.50
CA GLY A 67 -5.71 19.21 -11.58
C GLY A 67 -6.09 19.78 -10.21
N TRP A 68 -5.46 19.29 -9.14
CA TRP A 68 -5.67 19.76 -7.78
C TRP A 68 -4.67 20.87 -7.46
N ASP A 69 -5.17 21.98 -6.93
CA ASP A 69 -4.32 23.10 -6.53
C ASP A 69 -3.57 22.77 -5.22
N VAL A 70 -2.26 22.97 -5.21
CA VAL A 70 -1.38 22.54 -4.11
C VAL A 70 -1.62 23.33 -2.81
N LYS A 71 -2.18 24.54 -2.90
CA LYS A 71 -2.44 25.43 -1.75
C LYS A 71 -3.86 25.28 -1.21
N THR A 72 -4.79 24.75 -2.00
CA THR A 72 -6.23 24.70 -1.70
C THR A 72 -6.85 23.30 -1.83
N ALA A 73 -6.09 22.29 -2.26
CA ALA A 73 -6.47 20.89 -2.14
C ALA A 73 -6.85 20.65 -0.67
N PRO A 74 -8.11 20.29 -0.38
CA PRO A 74 -8.58 20.29 1.00
C PRO A 74 -7.80 19.25 1.82
N PRO A 75 -7.61 19.47 3.13
CA PRO A 75 -7.07 18.44 4.05
C PRO A 75 -8.05 17.26 4.26
N ALA A 76 -8.98 16.99 3.33
CA ALA A 76 -10.08 16.07 3.55
C ALA A 76 -10.42 15.26 2.29
N GLY A 77 -9.69 14.17 2.13
CA GLY A 77 -10.26 12.93 1.61
C GLY A 77 -10.00 12.64 0.13
N PRO A 78 -9.69 11.38 -0.22
CA PRO A 78 -9.50 10.94 -1.59
C PRO A 78 -10.80 10.99 -2.44
N PRO A 79 -10.70 10.91 -3.79
CA PRO A 79 -11.80 11.19 -4.73
C PRO A 79 -12.95 10.16 -4.75
N TRP A 80 -12.99 9.20 -3.82
CA TRP A 80 -13.99 8.11 -3.83
C TRP A 80 -15.39 8.50 -3.30
N ARG A 81 -15.74 9.79 -3.25
CA ARG A 81 -17.12 10.25 -2.91
C ARG A 81 -18.18 9.89 -3.95
N GLY A 82 -17.91 8.94 -4.85
CA GLY A 82 -18.87 8.33 -5.78
C GLY A 82 -19.30 6.90 -5.42
N TRP A 83 -18.76 6.30 -4.35
CA TRP A 83 -19.12 4.95 -3.87
C TRP A 83 -19.61 4.97 -2.41
N ALA A 84 -20.37 6.00 -2.02
CA ALA A 84 -21.30 5.80 -0.92
C ALA A 84 -22.37 4.85 -1.45
N CYS A 85 -22.50 3.68 -0.83
CA CYS A 85 -23.60 2.74 -1.08
C CYS A 85 -24.89 3.53 -1.30
N GLY A 86 -25.52 3.31 -2.46
CA GLY A 86 -26.92 3.61 -2.62
C GLY A 86 -27.69 2.87 -1.54
N THR A 87 -28.40 3.65 -0.71
CA THR A 87 -29.63 3.21 -0.07
C THR A 87 -30.65 2.76 -1.12
#